data_AF-A0A7I0ELY3-F1
#
_entry.id   AF-A0A7I0ELY3-F1
#
_cell.length_a   1.000
_cell.length_b   1.000
_cell.length_c   1.000
_cell.angle_alpha   90.00
_cell.angle_beta   90.00
_cell.angle_gamma   90.00
#
_symmetry.space_group_name_H-M   'P 1'
#
loop_
_entity.id
_entity.type
_entity.pdbx_description
1 polymer ?
#
loop_
_entity_poly.entity_id
_entity_poly.type
_entity_poly.pdbx_seq_one_letter_code
_entity_poly.pdbx_strand_id
1 'polypeptide(L)'
;MNEPTRRSSRTGYTPVDPDKFVRIGRPTDASLRRAAGVSIVLAFGAGAIGGACLVAWLAPDATILYLIAAVIGATLATVWSVRGTVRSGRRRREDFVRCGGDPTGMTDMMFGTMRGRRTAEGEWEVPEQGSGDYV
;
A
#
# COMPACT_ATOMS: atom_id res chain seq x y z
N MET A 1 3.00 -33.70 26.35
CA MET A 1 3.55 -32.46 26.93
C MET A 1 3.50 -31.44 25.80
N ASN A 2 2.46 -30.62 25.73
CA ASN A 2 2.24 -29.70 24.61
C ASN A 2 2.47 -28.27 25.11
N GLU A 3 3.52 -27.64 24.60
CA GLU A 3 3.80 -26.22 24.82
C GLU A 3 2.61 -25.36 24.32
N PRO A 4 2.09 -24.44 25.13
CA PRO A 4 1.11 -23.48 24.64
C PRO A 4 1.84 -22.49 23.74
N THR A 5 1.46 -22.51 22.46
CA THR A 5 1.88 -21.54 21.44
C THR A 5 1.64 -20.13 21.98
N ARG A 6 2.71 -19.41 22.32
CA ARG A 6 2.66 -18.00 22.74
C ARG A 6 1.97 -17.20 21.64
N ARG A 7 0.70 -16.85 21.85
CA ARG A 7 0.05 -15.76 21.12
C ARG A 7 0.88 -14.52 21.39
N SER A 8 1.59 -14.06 20.35
CA SER A 8 2.15 -12.73 20.27
C SER A 8 1.07 -11.73 20.72
N SER A 9 1.24 -11.22 21.94
CA SER A 9 0.43 -10.15 22.48
C SER A 9 0.71 -8.94 21.61
N ARG A 10 -0.32 -8.57 20.84
CA ARG A 10 -0.44 -7.31 20.12
C ARG A 10 0.06 -6.21 21.06
N THR A 11 1.13 -5.57 20.63
CA THR A 11 1.92 -4.56 21.34
C THR A 11 1.06 -3.67 22.22
N GLY A 12 1.47 -3.58 23.49
CA GLY A 12 0.81 -2.79 24.52
C GLY A 12 0.59 -1.35 24.08
N TYR A 13 -0.52 -0.81 24.53
CA TYR A 13 -0.85 0.61 24.48
C TYR A 13 0.30 1.40 25.13
N THR A 14 1.18 1.95 24.31
CA THR A 14 2.17 2.95 24.74
C THR A 14 1.50 4.30 24.61
N PRO A 15 1.31 5.04 25.73
CA PRO A 15 0.75 6.39 25.69
C PRO A 15 1.56 7.26 24.73
N VAL A 16 0.86 8.06 23.92
CA VAL A 16 1.48 9.01 22.99
C VAL A 16 2.07 10.15 23.83
N ASP A 17 3.38 10.34 23.73
CA ASP A 17 4.08 11.44 24.40
C ASP A 17 3.93 12.71 23.54
N PRO A 18 3.14 13.72 23.98
CA PRO A 18 2.92 14.94 23.22
C PRO A 18 4.19 15.78 23.07
N ASP A 19 5.24 15.57 23.87
CA ASP A 19 6.49 16.31 23.70
C ASP A 19 7.35 15.74 22.56
N LYS A 20 6.95 14.58 22.01
CA LYS A 20 7.59 13.90 20.87
C LYS A 20 6.89 14.14 19.53
N PHE A 21 6.12 15.21 19.37
CA PHE A 21 5.72 15.71 18.04
C PHE A 21 6.96 16.19 17.26
N VAL A 22 7.82 15.25 16.87
CA VAL A 22 8.98 15.51 16.02
C VAL A 22 8.45 15.63 14.59
N ARG A 23 8.99 16.59 13.84
CA ARG A 23 8.69 16.75 12.42
C ARG A 23 9.22 15.51 11.66
N ILE A 24 8.38 14.49 11.55
CA ILE A 24 8.71 13.24 10.85
C ILE A 24 8.98 13.58 9.38
N GLY A 25 10.18 13.24 8.90
CA GLY A 25 10.55 13.40 7.49
C GLY A 25 9.65 12.54 6.61
N ARG A 26 8.67 13.17 5.95
CA ARG A 26 7.78 12.50 5.00
C ARG A 26 8.17 12.85 3.56
N PRO A 27 8.07 11.90 2.60
CA PRO A 27 8.16 12.22 1.18
C PRO A 27 7.13 13.29 0.79
N THR A 28 7.43 14.06 -0.26
CA THR A 28 6.53 15.12 -0.72
C THR A 28 5.19 14.55 -1.18
N ASP A 29 4.11 15.31 -0.98
CA ASP A 29 2.76 14.87 -1.38
C ASP A 29 2.68 14.59 -2.89
N ALA A 30 3.48 15.30 -3.69
CA ALA A 30 3.58 15.08 -5.13
C ALA A 30 4.16 13.70 -5.47
N SER A 31 5.22 13.26 -4.77
CA SER A 31 5.82 11.95 -5.03
C SER A 31 4.89 10.81 -4.63
N LEU A 32 4.18 10.95 -3.51
CA LEU A 32 3.20 9.94 -3.06
C LEU A 32 1.99 9.86 -4.00
N ARG A 33 1.52 11.00 -4.53
CA ARG A 33 0.45 11.00 -5.55
C ARG A 33 0.91 10.31 -6.85
N ARG A 34 2.14 10.56 -7.30
CA ARG A 34 2.73 9.86 -8.45
C ARG A 34 2.85 8.36 -8.19
N ALA A 35 3.37 7.97 -7.03
CA ALA A 35 3.48 6.56 -6.63
C ALA A 35 2.12 5.86 -6.63
N ALA A 36 1.10 6.51 -6.10
CA ALA A 36 -0.27 6.02 -6.10
C ALA A 36 -0.79 5.84 -7.54
N GLY A 37 -0.61 6.85 -8.39
CA GLY A 37 -0.96 6.78 -9.81
C GLY A 37 -0.27 5.64 -10.55
N VAL A 38 1.06 5.52 -10.40
CA VAL A 38 1.86 4.45 -11.02
C VAL A 38 1.39 3.08 -10.56
N SER A 39 1.10 2.89 -9.27
CA SER A 39 0.60 1.61 -8.75
C SER A 39 -0.76 1.20 -9.34
N ILE A 40 -1.64 2.17 -9.61
CA ILE A 40 -2.94 1.92 -10.26
C ILE A 40 -2.75 1.51 -11.72
N VAL A 41 -1.87 2.21 -12.45
CA VAL A 41 -1.55 1.89 -13.85
C VAL A 41 -0.94 0.51 -13.97
N LEU A 42 0.00 0.16 -13.09
CA LEU A 42 0.61 -1.18 -13.06
C LEU A 42 -0.43 -2.26 -12.72
N ALA A 43 -1.33 -2.02 -11.76
CA ALA A 43 -2.39 -2.96 -11.44
C ALA A 43 -3.35 -3.18 -12.61
N PHE A 44 -3.70 -2.11 -13.34
CA PHE A 44 -4.53 -2.18 -14.54
C PHE A 44 -3.86 -3.04 -15.61
N GLY A 45 -2.59 -2.75 -15.95
CA GLY A 45 -1.84 -3.51 -16.95
C GLY A 45 -1.66 -4.98 -16.57
N ALA A 46 -1.30 -5.26 -15.32
CA ALA A 46 -1.15 -6.63 -14.81
C ALA A 46 -2.47 -7.41 -14.88
N GLY A 47 -3.59 -6.77 -14.52
CA GLY A 47 -4.91 -7.36 -14.65
C GLY A 47 -5.32 -7.63 -16.09
N ALA A 48 -5.05 -6.69 -17.01
CA ALA A 48 -5.33 -6.85 -18.43
C ALA A 48 -4.59 -8.03 -19.03
N ILE A 49 -3.28 -8.10 -18.77
CA ILE A 49 -2.42 -9.19 -19.23
C ILE A 49 -2.89 -10.52 -18.63
N GLY A 50 -3.13 -10.57 -17.31
CA GLY A 50 -3.60 -11.77 -16.62
C GLY A 50 -4.93 -12.29 -17.18
N GLY A 51 -5.90 -11.40 -17.42
CA GLY A 51 -7.19 -11.74 -18.01
C GLY A 51 -7.06 -12.27 -19.44
N ALA A 52 -6.27 -11.61 -20.30
CA ALA A 52 -6.02 -12.05 -21.66
C ALA A 52 -5.29 -13.40 -21.71
N CYS A 53 -4.25 -13.58 -20.89
CA CYS A 53 -3.50 -14.84 -20.80
C CYS A 53 -4.37 -16.02 -20.34
N LEU A 54 -5.30 -15.79 -19.40
CA LEU A 54 -6.24 -16.81 -18.96
C LEU A 54 -7.10 -17.33 -20.12
N VAL A 55 -7.63 -16.43 -20.94
CA VAL A 55 -8.40 -16.81 -22.13
C VAL A 55 -7.51 -17.46 -23.17
N ALA A 56 -6.26 -17.02 -23.34
CA ALA A 56 -5.34 -17.60 -24.33
C ALA A 56 -5.03 -19.06 -24.02
N TRP A 57 -5.05 -19.40 -22.73
CA TRP A 57 -4.87 -20.76 -22.28
C TRP A 57 -6.13 -21.64 -22.43
N LEU A 58 -7.32 -21.07 -22.23
CA LEU A 58 -8.59 -21.82 -22.22
C LEU A 58 -9.31 -21.88 -23.58
N ALA A 59 -9.22 -20.82 -24.38
CA ALA A 59 -9.96 -20.64 -25.62
C ALA A 59 -9.14 -19.79 -26.62
N PRO A 60 -8.07 -20.35 -27.21
CA PRO A 60 -7.12 -19.60 -28.03
C PRO A 60 -7.73 -18.98 -29.30
N ASP A 61 -8.79 -19.59 -29.82
CA ASP A 61 -9.44 -19.17 -31.07
C ASP A 61 -10.47 -18.05 -30.87
N ALA A 62 -10.80 -17.72 -29.62
CA ALA A 62 -11.85 -16.77 -29.29
C ALA A 62 -11.31 -15.33 -29.14
N THR A 63 -10.91 -14.72 -30.26
CA THR A 63 -10.20 -13.42 -30.26
C THR A 63 -10.94 -12.30 -29.53
N ILE A 64 -12.27 -12.25 -29.63
CA ILE A 64 -13.10 -11.26 -28.92
C ILE A 64 -13.04 -11.43 -27.40
N LEU A 65 -12.93 -12.67 -26.92
CA LEU A 65 -12.87 -12.95 -25.48
C LEU A 65 -11.58 -12.42 -24.85
N TYR A 66 -10.49 -12.24 -25.59
CA TYR A 66 -9.27 -11.62 -25.08
C TYR A 66 -9.49 -10.21 -24.59
N LEU A 67 -10.15 -9.38 -25.40
CA LEU A 67 -10.41 -7.99 -25.05
C LEU A 67 -11.36 -7.91 -23.86
N ILE A 68 -12.41 -8.72 -23.85
CA ILE A 68 -13.37 -8.77 -22.74
C ILE A 68 -12.67 -9.19 -21.45
N ALA A 69 -11.88 -10.26 -21.49
CA ALA A 69 -11.17 -10.75 -20.32
C ALA A 69 -10.06 -9.80 -19.86
N ALA A 70 -9.38 -9.11 -20.78
CA ALA A 70 -8.43 -8.06 -20.43
C ALA A 70 -9.12 -6.92 -19.67
N VAL A 71 -10.27 -6.44 -20.13
CA VAL A 71 -11.03 -5.38 -19.45
C VAL A 71 -11.50 -5.83 -18.07
N ILE A 72 -12.03 -7.06 -17.95
CA ILE A 72 -12.46 -7.63 -16.67
C ILE A 72 -11.26 -7.77 -15.71
N GLY A 73 -10.17 -8.37 -16.19
CA GLY A 73 -8.97 -8.59 -15.40
C GLY A 73 -8.36 -7.28 -14.90
N ALA A 74 -8.27 -6.27 -15.77
CA ALA A 74 -7.79 -4.94 -15.42
C ALA A 74 -8.66 -4.30 -14.32
N THR A 75 -9.98 -4.36 -14.49
CA THR A 75 -10.93 -3.80 -13.52
C THR A 75 -10.80 -4.47 -12.16
N LEU A 76 -10.77 -5.80 -12.12
CA LEU A 76 -10.66 -6.57 -10.87
C LEU A 76 -9.32 -6.31 -10.17
N ALA A 77 -8.21 -6.31 -10.91
CA ALA A 77 -6.89 -6.07 -10.35
C ALA A 77 -6.77 -4.64 -9.79
N THR A 78 -7.28 -3.63 -10.50
CA THR A 78 -7.29 -2.25 -10.02
C THR A 78 -8.13 -2.11 -8.76
N VAL A 79 -9.35 -2.67 -8.71
CA VAL A 79 -10.21 -2.62 -7.52
C VAL A 79 -9.55 -3.28 -6.32
N TRP A 80 -8.93 -4.45 -6.52
CA TRP A 80 -8.25 -5.16 -5.45
C TRP A 80 -7.02 -4.39 -4.96
N SER A 81 -6.19 -3.88 -5.88
CA SER A 81 -5.02 -3.07 -5.57
C SER A 81 -5.39 -1.82 -4.76
N VAL A 82 -6.39 -1.06 -5.20
CA VAL A 82 -6.88 0.13 -4.50
C VAL A 82 -7.40 -0.22 -3.11
N ARG A 83 -8.23 -1.27 -2.99
CA ARG A 83 -8.75 -1.71 -1.68
C ARG A 83 -7.64 -2.15 -0.73
N GLY A 84 -6.67 -2.91 -1.22
CA GLY A 84 -5.51 -3.35 -0.44
C GLY A 84 -4.68 -2.16 0.05
N THR A 85 -4.41 -1.22 -0.86
CA THR A 85 -3.60 -0.01 -0.60
C THR A 85 -4.28 0.93 0.37
N VAL A 86 -5.60 1.18 0.23
CA VAL A 86 -6.36 2.01 1.19
C VAL A 86 -6.41 1.33 2.56
N ARG A 87 -6.63 0.01 2.62
CA ARG A 87 -6.69 -0.73 3.89
C ARG A 87 -5.34 -0.72 4.62
N SER A 88 -4.23 -0.90 3.91
CA SER A 88 -2.89 -0.79 4.49
C SER A 88 -2.58 0.65 4.90
N GLY A 89 -2.97 1.62 4.07
CA GLY A 89 -2.79 3.04 4.32
C GLY A 89 -3.52 3.56 5.54
N ARG A 90 -4.75 3.12 5.79
CA ARG A 90 -5.47 3.45 7.04
C ARG A 90 -4.72 3.03 8.29
N ARG A 91 -4.18 1.80 8.29
CA ARG A 91 -3.38 1.28 9.40
C ARG A 91 -2.11 2.11 9.60
N ARG A 92 -1.40 2.41 8.51
CA ARG A 92 -0.19 3.24 8.56
C ARG A 92 -0.48 4.67 9.01
N ARG A 93 -1.60 5.25 8.59
CA ARG A 93 -2.05 6.58 9.04
C ARG A 93 -2.26 6.60 10.55
N GLU A 94 -2.93 5.59 11.10
CA GLU A 94 -3.10 5.47 12.56
C GLU A 94 -1.76 5.37 13.28
N ASP A 95 -0.82 4.58 12.77
CA ASP A 95 0.51 4.45 13.36
C ASP A 95 1.33 5.74 13.23
N PHE A 96 1.24 6.44 12.10
CA PHE A 96 1.88 7.73 11.87
C PHE A 96 1.37 8.81 12.83
N VAL A 97 0.04 8.90 13.02
CA VAL A 97 -0.57 9.83 13.98
C VAL A 97 -0.17 9.49 15.41
N ARG A 98 -0.07 8.19 15.75
CA ARG A 98 0.41 7.74 17.07
C ARG A 98 1.86 8.11 17.35
N CYS A 99 2.68 8.24 16.31
CA CYS A 99 4.06 8.73 16.43
C CYS A 99 4.17 10.26 16.47
N GLY A 100 3.04 10.99 16.54
CA GLY A 100 3.04 12.45 16.51
C GLY A 100 3.16 13.05 15.10
N GLY A 101 2.81 12.29 14.06
CA GLY A 101 2.76 12.82 12.69
C GLY A 101 1.48 13.58 12.39
N ASP A 102 1.58 14.71 11.68
CA ASP A 102 0.42 15.43 11.14
C ASP A 102 -0.05 14.82 9.80
N PRO A 103 -1.25 14.20 9.73
CA PRO A 103 -1.75 13.56 8.53
C PRO A 103 -2.32 14.54 7.49
N THR A 104 -2.35 15.85 7.78
CA THR A 104 -2.95 16.86 6.92
C THR A 104 -2.30 16.86 5.53
N GLY A 105 -3.15 16.86 4.49
CA GLY A 105 -2.75 16.84 3.07
C GLY A 105 -2.55 15.45 2.45
N MET A 106 -2.56 14.39 3.26
CA MET A 106 -2.30 13.02 2.81
C MET A 106 -3.58 12.18 2.77
N THR A 107 -3.78 11.44 1.67
CA THR A 107 -4.89 10.48 1.56
C THR A 107 -4.49 9.11 2.09
N ASP A 108 -5.49 8.27 2.44
CA ASP A 108 -5.24 6.87 2.82
C ASP A 108 -4.44 6.12 1.73
N MET A 109 -4.65 6.45 0.46
CA MET A 109 -3.89 5.85 -0.64
C MET A 109 -2.41 6.27 -0.60
N MET A 110 -2.12 7.54 -0.30
CA MET A 110 -0.75 8.05 -0.13
C MET A 110 -0.05 7.37 1.05
N PHE A 111 -0.74 7.14 2.17
CA PHE A 111 -0.22 6.33 3.27
C PHE A 111 0.00 4.86 2.87
N GLY A 112 -0.88 4.31 2.02
CA GLY A 112 -0.73 2.97 1.46
C GLY A 112 0.52 2.80 0.60
N THR A 113 0.95 3.88 -0.07
CA THR A 113 2.19 3.91 -0.85
C THR A 113 3.44 4.27 -0.04
N MET A 114 3.27 4.86 1.14
CA MET A 114 4.38 5.23 2.01
C MET A 114 5.07 3.98 2.57
N ARG A 115 6.41 3.92 2.49
CA ARG A 115 7.22 2.81 3.05
C ARG A 115 7.53 2.95 4.54
N GLY A 116 7.04 4.01 5.18
CA GLY A 116 7.31 4.28 6.60
C GLY A 116 6.70 3.23 7.53
N ARG A 117 7.38 2.98 8.66
CA ARG A 117 6.94 2.08 9.72
C ARG A 117 7.24 2.67 11.09
N ARG A 118 6.46 2.26 12.09
CA ARG A 118 6.76 2.51 13.49
C ARG A 118 7.85 1.54 13.98
N THR A 119 8.91 2.05 14.60
CA THR A 119 9.96 1.25 15.25
C THR A 119 9.49 0.72 16.61
N ALA A 120 10.24 -0.22 17.19
CA ALA A 120 9.93 -0.75 18.53
C ALA A 120 10.00 0.32 19.63
N GLU A 121 10.84 1.35 19.42
CA GLU A 121 11.01 2.52 20.29
C GLU A 121 9.86 3.53 20.15
N GLY A 122 8.97 3.32 19.19
CA GLY A 122 7.79 4.15 18.96
C GLY A 122 8.02 5.31 18.00
N GLU A 123 9.19 5.40 17.37
CA GLU A 123 9.53 6.40 16.37
C GLU A 123 9.01 6.01 14.99
N TRP A 124 8.81 6.99 14.11
CA TRP A 124 8.45 6.73 12.72
C TRP A 124 9.68 6.78 11.83
N GLU A 125 10.05 5.64 11.27
CA GLU A 125 11.16 5.51 10.34
C GLU A 125 10.63 5.45 8.90
N VAL A 126 11.05 6.38 8.06
CA VAL A 126 10.90 6.25 6.61
C VAL A 126 12.23 5.68 6.09
N PRO A 127 12.24 4.45 5.55
CA PRO A 127 13.48 3.89 5.01
C PRO A 127 14.01 4.81 3.92
N GLU A 128 15.33 5.05 3.92
CA GLU A 128 16.00 5.90 2.92
C GLU A 128 15.57 5.47 1.53
N GLN A 129 14.95 6.39 0.80
CA GLN A 129 14.61 6.18 -0.60
C GLN A 129 15.92 6.20 -1.39
N GLY A 130 16.36 5.03 -1.87
CA GLY A 130 17.45 4.96 -2.84
C GLY A 130 17.18 5.93 -4.00
N SER A 131 18.24 6.56 -4.51
CA SER A 131 18.27 7.72 -5.42
C SER A 131 17.57 7.56 -6.80
N GLY A 132 16.77 6.51 -7.00
CA GLY A 132 16.04 6.24 -8.24
C GLY A 132 14.52 6.45 -8.18
N ASP A 133 13.96 6.81 -7.03
CA ASP A 133 12.50 6.86 -6.87
C ASP A 133 11.93 8.26 -7.21
N TYR A 134 11.28 8.35 -8.38
CA TYR A 134 10.40 9.41 -8.91
C TYR A 134 11.02 10.61 -9.67
N VAL A 135 11.87 10.35 -10.66
CA VAL A 135 12.02 11.27 -11.82
C VAL A 135 11.12 10.80 -12.96
#